data_AF-A0A2G6IN82-F1
#
_entry.id   AF-A0A2G6IN82-F1
#
_cell.length_a   1.000
_cell.length_b   1.000
_cell.length_c   1.000
_cell.angle_alpha   90.00
_cell.angle_beta   90.00
_cell.angle_gamma   90.00
#
_symmetry.space_group_name_H-M   'P 1'
#
loop_
_entity.id
_entity.type
_entity.pdbx_description
1 polymer ?
#
loop_
_entity_poly.entity_id
_entity_poly.type
_entity_poly.pdbx_seq_one_letter_code
_entity_poly.pdbx_strand_id
1 'polypeptide(L)'
;MSGEIPEISGDVIAISDPGERDRQSHLKGDRIVIAFGNLVAWAFPILMLAIVSQVILRKAGFNQAWLDDAQWWIYGFAMVTGFAYAITTNSHVRVDIFHANYSPARKARIECFGLGWLLLPFLIMMTDVLFHYAWSSVLAREGSDSPNGLHGLYILKASLPLLFGLAILATVSILMRHLVQLAPVRLWTLLVAMLPGAIFAAERTIYYVLWWGVRLTNAGIKPKRISKEPIFEWTTWMGAAVVLTLILLGWLMARRKGAEE
;
A
#
# COMPACT_ATOMS: atom_id res chain seq x y z
N MET A 1 55.76 23.44 -14.49
CA MET A 1 54.29 23.28 -14.42
C MET A 1 53.95 21.85 -14.82
N SER A 2 54.06 20.90 -13.88
CA SER A 2 53.48 19.57 -14.05
C SER A 2 52.06 19.64 -13.52
N GLY A 3 51.07 19.65 -14.42
CA GLY A 3 49.67 19.55 -14.04
C GLY A 3 49.39 18.12 -13.59
N GLU A 4 49.21 17.91 -12.30
CA GLU A 4 48.58 16.70 -11.79
C GLU A 4 47.11 16.73 -12.21
N ILE A 5 46.72 15.77 -13.05
CA ILE A 5 45.32 15.49 -13.36
C ILE A 5 44.73 14.92 -12.06
N PRO A 6 43.65 15.50 -11.50
CA PRO A 6 43.03 14.93 -10.32
C PRO A 6 42.51 13.55 -10.68
N GLU A 7 42.99 12.55 -9.94
CA GLU A 7 42.54 11.17 -10.02
C GLU A 7 41.02 11.16 -9.77
N ILE A 8 40.25 10.88 -10.83
CA ILE A 8 38.80 10.69 -10.69
C ILE A 8 38.67 9.40 -9.88
N SER A 9 38.49 9.57 -8.56
CA SER A 9 38.15 8.49 -7.66
C SER A 9 36.97 7.75 -8.29
N GLY A 10 37.27 6.53 -8.74
CA GLY A 10 36.29 5.61 -9.27
C GLY A 10 35.37 5.18 -8.14
N ASP A 11 34.48 6.06 -7.71
CA ASP A 11 33.14 5.64 -7.34
C ASP A 11 32.52 5.11 -8.63
N VAL A 12 32.89 3.86 -8.93
CA VAL A 12 32.13 2.97 -9.79
C VAL A 12 30.69 3.26 -9.42
N ILE A 13 29.89 3.74 -10.39
CA ILE A 13 28.46 3.91 -10.24
C ILE A 13 27.97 2.56 -9.76
N ALA A 14 27.84 2.40 -8.44
CA ALA A 14 27.33 1.20 -7.86
C ALA A 14 25.90 1.23 -8.36
N ILE A 15 25.62 0.39 -9.36
CA ILE A 15 24.26 -0.01 -9.73
C ILE A 15 23.77 -0.77 -8.50
N SER A 16 23.50 -0.01 -7.45
CA SER A 16 22.91 -0.45 -6.21
C SER A 16 21.45 -0.56 -6.57
N ASP A 17 21.02 -1.80 -6.78
CA ASP A 17 19.61 -2.14 -6.80
C ASP A 17 18.94 -1.35 -5.66
N PRO A 18 17.91 -0.53 -5.95
CA PRO A 18 17.17 0.18 -4.91
C PRO A 18 16.71 -0.75 -3.78
N GLY A 19 16.44 -2.03 -4.09
CA GLY A 19 16.09 -3.07 -3.12
C GLY A 19 17.22 -3.51 -2.20
N GLU A 20 18.47 -3.16 -2.48
CA GLU A 20 19.63 -3.46 -1.63
C GLU A 20 19.99 -2.28 -0.70
N ARG A 21 19.42 -1.09 -0.94
CA ARG A 21 19.66 0.09 -0.10
C ARG A 21 19.13 -0.13 1.31
N ASP A 22 19.96 0.17 2.30
CA ASP A 22 19.66 0.04 3.73
C ASP A 22 19.19 -1.36 4.18
N ARG A 23 19.63 -2.44 3.50
CA ARG A 23 19.20 -3.82 3.77
C ARG A 23 19.30 -4.25 5.24
N GLN A 24 20.27 -3.70 5.98
CA GLN A 24 20.45 -3.98 7.40
C GLN A 24 19.24 -3.54 8.25
N SER A 25 18.51 -2.51 7.79
CA SER A 25 17.34 -1.95 8.48
C SER A 25 16.01 -2.54 7.98
N HIS A 26 16.04 -3.47 7.02
CA HIS A 26 14.84 -4.04 6.43
C HIS A 26 14.12 -4.95 7.42
N LEU A 27 12.84 -4.64 7.65
CA LEU A 27 11.93 -5.53 8.37
C LEU A 27 11.49 -6.66 7.44
N LYS A 28 10.82 -7.68 8.01
CA LYS A 28 10.26 -8.78 7.22
C LYS A 28 9.29 -8.30 6.13
N GLY A 29 8.52 -7.25 6.43
CA GLY A 29 7.60 -6.62 5.47
C GLY A 29 8.32 -6.07 4.24
N ASP A 30 9.42 -5.34 4.44
CA ASP A 30 10.23 -4.80 3.33
C ASP A 30 10.71 -5.90 2.40
N ARG A 31 11.21 -7.02 2.96
CA ARG A 31 11.73 -8.13 2.17
C ARG A 31 10.66 -8.82 1.33
N ILE A 32 9.44 -8.96 1.87
CA ILE A 32 8.30 -9.53 1.14
C ILE A 32 7.94 -8.62 -0.04
N VAL A 33 7.84 -7.31 0.22
CA VAL A 33 7.48 -6.32 -0.82
C VAL A 33 8.55 -6.26 -1.91
N ILE A 34 9.83 -6.21 -1.53
CA ILE A 34 10.95 -6.18 -2.49
C ILE A 34 10.99 -7.47 -3.32
N ALA A 35 10.87 -8.64 -2.69
CA ALA A 35 10.89 -9.92 -3.41
C ALA A 35 9.73 -10.03 -4.40
N PHE A 36 8.52 -9.64 -3.97
CA PHE A 36 7.35 -9.64 -4.84
C PHE A 36 7.47 -8.60 -5.96
N GLY A 37 7.96 -7.40 -5.67
CA GLY A 37 8.22 -6.37 -6.67
C GLY A 37 9.23 -6.80 -7.73
N ASN A 38 10.33 -7.44 -7.31
CA ASN A 38 11.35 -7.96 -8.22
C ASN A 38 10.82 -9.10 -9.09
N LEU A 39 9.94 -9.94 -8.56
CA LEU A 39 9.24 -10.96 -9.36
C LEU A 39 8.33 -10.31 -10.41
N VAL A 40 7.51 -9.34 -10.00
CA VAL A 40 6.56 -8.65 -10.88
C VAL A 40 7.25 -7.74 -11.90
N ALA A 41 8.47 -7.27 -11.62
CA ALA A 41 9.25 -6.46 -12.57
C ALA A 41 9.49 -7.18 -13.92
N TRP A 42 9.54 -8.51 -13.94
CA TRP A 42 9.62 -9.32 -15.16
C TRP A 42 8.38 -9.20 -16.06
N ALA A 43 7.27 -8.66 -15.54
CA ALA A 43 6.10 -8.36 -16.34
C ALA A 43 6.35 -7.19 -17.32
N PHE A 44 7.30 -6.28 -17.07
CA PHE A 44 7.58 -5.17 -17.98
C PHE A 44 8.20 -5.60 -19.32
N PRO A 45 9.18 -6.51 -19.37
CA PRO A 45 9.61 -7.11 -20.64
C PRO A 45 8.46 -7.78 -21.41
N ILE A 46 7.58 -8.51 -20.72
CA ILE A 46 6.40 -9.15 -21.33
C ILE A 46 5.44 -8.09 -21.89
N LEU A 47 5.19 -7.02 -21.13
CA LEU A 47 4.39 -5.88 -21.55
C LEU A 47 4.98 -5.21 -22.79
N MET A 48 6.29 -4.97 -22.81
CA MET A 48 6.99 -4.38 -23.93
C MET A 48 6.84 -5.25 -25.20
N LEU A 49 6.99 -6.57 -25.07
CA LEU A 49 6.74 -7.49 -26.18
C LEU A 49 5.30 -7.39 -26.67
N ALA A 50 4.31 -7.38 -25.75
CA ALA A 50 2.90 -7.25 -26.11
C ALA A 50 2.60 -5.94 -26.86
N ILE A 51 3.16 -4.81 -26.41
CA ILE A 51 3.03 -3.51 -27.08
C ILE A 51 3.65 -3.55 -28.48
N VAL A 52 4.88 -4.05 -28.61
CA VAL A 52 5.57 -4.14 -29.91
C VAL A 52 4.81 -5.05 -30.88
N SER A 53 4.34 -6.21 -30.41
CA SER A 53 3.50 -7.11 -31.19
C SER A 53 2.24 -6.42 -31.68
N GLN A 54 1.54 -5.67 -30.81
CA GLN A 54 0.33 -4.94 -31.21
C GLN A 54 0.63 -3.85 -32.25
N VAL A 55 1.73 -3.12 -32.10
CA VAL A 55 2.13 -2.09 -33.07
C VAL A 55 2.41 -2.70 -34.45
N ILE A 56 3.08 -3.86 -34.50
CA ILE A 56 3.34 -4.59 -35.75
C ILE A 56 2.04 -5.08 -36.38
N LEU A 57 1.16 -5.72 -35.60
CA LEU A 57 -0.15 -6.18 -36.08
C LEU A 57 -0.98 -5.03 -36.64
N ARG A 58 -1.04 -3.91 -35.91
CA ARG A 58 -1.78 -2.71 -36.31
C ARG A 58 -1.25 -2.15 -37.63
N LYS A 59 0.07 -2.15 -37.83
CA LYS A 59 0.70 -1.75 -39.09
C LYS A 59 0.40 -2.71 -40.24
N ALA A 60 0.22 -4.00 -39.95
CA ALA A 60 -0.19 -5.01 -40.92
C ALA A 60 -1.71 -5.02 -41.22
N GLY A 61 -2.48 -4.10 -40.62
CA GLY A 61 -3.93 -3.98 -40.82
C GLY A 61 -4.79 -4.81 -39.86
N PHE A 62 -4.20 -5.46 -38.86
CA PHE A 62 -4.90 -6.24 -37.85
C PHE A 62 -4.90 -5.53 -36.49
N ASN A 63 -6.03 -5.46 -35.78
CA ASN A 63 -6.09 -4.95 -34.41
C ASN A 63 -6.69 -5.98 -33.47
N GLN A 64 -5.96 -6.34 -32.41
CA GLN A 64 -6.37 -7.38 -31.46
C GLN A 64 -6.75 -6.75 -30.11
N ALA A 65 -8.05 -6.58 -29.85
CA ALA A 65 -8.52 -5.91 -28.64
C ALA A 65 -8.08 -6.61 -27.34
N TRP A 66 -8.06 -7.95 -27.31
CA TRP A 66 -7.55 -8.72 -26.18
C TRP A 66 -6.08 -8.42 -25.85
N LEU A 67 -5.28 -8.06 -26.85
CA LEU A 67 -3.87 -7.73 -26.67
C LEU A 67 -3.71 -6.32 -26.09
N ASP A 68 -4.60 -5.38 -26.45
CA ASP A 68 -4.69 -4.08 -25.78
C ASP A 68 -5.11 -4.27 -24.32
N ASP A 69 -6.16 -5.06 -24.06
CA ASP A 69 -6.62 -5.34 -22.69
C ASP A 69 -5.50 -5.98 -21.84
N ALA A 70 -4.80 -6.99 -22.38
CA ALA A 70 -3.69 -7.63 -21.69
C ALA A 70 -2.58 -6.65 -21.30
N GLN A 71 -2.25 -5.69 -22.18
CA GLN A 71 -1.26 -4.65 -21.87
C GLN A 71 -1.70 -3.80 -20.67
N TRP A 72 -2.95 -3.36 -20.65
CA TRP A 72 -3.48 -2.55 -19.56
C TRP A 72 -3.54 -3.32 -18.25
N TRP A 73 -3.85 -4.62 -18.29
CA TRP A 73 -3.91 -5.47 -17.11
C TRP A 73 -2.51 -5.71 -16.53
N ILE A 74 -1.55 -6.06 -17.39
CA ILE A 74 -0.15 -6.26 -16.99
C ILE A 74 0.41 -4.97 -16.42
N TYR A 75 0.22 -3.85 -17.13
CA TYR A 75 0.69 -2.54 -16.69
C TYR A 75 0.07 -2.14 -15.36
N GLY A 76 -1.25 -2.23 -15.21
CA GLY A 76 -1.95 -1.88 -13.97
C GLY A 76 -1.47 -2.70 -12.78
N PHE A 77 -1.36 -4.02 -12.94
CA PHE A 77 -0.86 -4.92 -11.90
C PHE A 77 0.59 -4.60 -11.52
N ALA A 78 1.47 -4.42 -12.51
CA ALA A 78 2.88 -4.12 -12.30
C ALA A 78 3.08 -2.74 -11.65
N MET A 79 2.31 -1.72 -12.05
CA MET A 79 2.41 -0.37 -11.52
C MET A 79 1.96 -0.26 -10.06
N VAL A 80 0.84 -0.88 -9.68
CA VAL A 80 0.40 -0.86 -8.27
C VAL A 80 1.36 -1.66 -7.38
N THR A 81 1.95 -2.75 -7.90
CA THR A 81 3.04 -3.46 -7.22
C THR A 81 4.28 -2.56 -7.08
N GLY A 82 4.66 -1.88 -8.16
CA GLY A 82 5.77 -0.93 -8.19
C GLY A 82 5.58 0.24 -7.23
N PHE A 83 4.33 0.65 -6.96
CA PHE A 83 4.03 1.64 -5.94
C PHE A 83 4.41 1.17 -4.53
N ALA A 84 4.04 -0.07 -4.16
CA ALA A 84 4.48 -0.65 -2.89
C ALA A 84 6.01 -0.77 -2.81
N TYR A 85 6.65 -1.20 -3.91
CA TYR A 85 8.10 -1.27 -4.02
C TYR A 85 8.77 0.10 -3.81
N ALA A 86 8.26 1.14 -4.48
CA ALA A 86 8.80 2.50 -4.39
C ALA A 86 8.66 3.11 -2.98
N ILE A 87 7.60 2.76 -2.24
CA ILE A 87 7.46 3.11 -0.82
C ILE A 87 8.62 2.49 -0.03
N THR A 88 8.86 1.19 -0.22
CA THR A 88 9.89 0.45 0.52
C THR A 88 11.31 0.91 0.20
N THR A 89 11.62 1.17 -1.06
CA THR A 89 12.95 1.61 -1.54
C THR A 89 13.14 3.12 -1.51
N ASN A 90 12.15 3.85 -0.98
CA ASN A 90 12.13 5.30 -0.94
C ASN A 90 12.44 5.97 -2.30
N SER A 91 11.87 5.42 -3.37
CA SER A 91 12.14 5.84 -4.75
C SER A 91 11.11 6.85 -5.27
N HIS A 92 10.28 7.41 -4.40
CA HIS A 92 9.36 8.47 -4.75
C HIS A 92 10.11 9.77 -5.05
N VAL A 93 9.63 10.49 -6.07
CA VAL A 93 10.13 11.84 -6.37
C VAL A 93 9.78 12.75 -5.21
N ARG A 94 10.80 13.22 -4.50
CA ARG A 94 10.69 14.17 -3.41
C ARG A 94 11.19 15.53 -3.90
N VAL A 95 10.65 16.61 -3.34
CA VAL A 95 11.20 17.95 -3.59
C VAL A 95 12.43 18.12 -2.71
N ASP A 96 13.56 17.60 -3.17
CA ASP A 96 14.80 17.44 -2.38
C ASP A 96 15.40 18.76 -1.86
N ILE A 97 15.04 19.89 -2.47
CA ILE A 97 15.50 21.24 -2.07
C ILE A 97 15.10 21.57 -0.62
N PHE A 98 13.92 21.15 -0.17
CA PHE A 98 13.49 21.38 1.21
C PHE A 98 14.14 20.41 2.20
N HIS A 99 14.47 19.20 1.75
CA HIS A 99 15.03 18.15 2.61
C HIS A 99 16.53 18.28 2.84
N ALA A 100 17.27 18.99 1.98
CA ALA A 100 18.72 19.14 2.10
C ALA A 100 19.16 19.69 3.47
N ASN A 101 18.41 20.64 4.03
CA ASN A 101 18.76 21.35 5.27
C ASN A 101 18.07 20.79 6.53
N TYR A 102 17.33 19.68 6.44
CA TYR A 102 16.60 19.13 7.58
C TYR A 102 17.47 18.16 8.39
N SER A 103 17.42 18.29 9.73
CA SER A 103 18.02 17.30 10.63
C SER A 103 17.37 15.93 10.45
N PRO A 104 18.09 14.82 10.74
CA PRO A 104 17.54 13.47 10.64
C PRO A 104 16.20 13.30 11.38
N ALA A 105 16.09 13.85 12.59
CA ALA A 105 14.85 13.81 13.37
C ALA A 105 13.70 14.59 12.71
N ARG A 106 13.98 15.75 12.07
CA ARG A 106 12.94 16.50 11.35
C ARG A 106 12.46 15.73 10.12
N LYS A 107 13.37 15.10 9.38
CA LYS A 107 13.03 14.22 8.25
C LYS A 107 12.12 13.08 8.74
N ALA A 108 12.54 12.35 9.77
CA ALA A 108 11.75 11.24 10.31
C ALA A 108 10.35 11.66 10.78
N ARG A 109 10.16 12.84 11.39
CA ARG A 109 8.83 13.36 11.78
C ARG A 109 7.93 13.60 10.57
N ILE A 110 8.47 14.23 9.52
CA ILE A 110 7.73 14.51 8.28
C ILE A 110 7.33 13.19 7.60
N GLU A 111 8.25 12.22 7.52
CA GLU A 111 7.95 10.89 6.99
C GLU A 111 6.87 10.18 7.80
N CYS A 112 6.98 10.16 9.13
CA CYS A 112 5.98 9.52 9.98
C CYS A 112 4.60 10.14 9.79
N PHE A 113 4.52 11.47 9.67
CA PHE A 113 3.27 12.17 9.40
C PHE A 113 2.74 11.85 7.99
N GLY A 114 3.55 11.97 6.94
CA GLY A 114 3.13 11.70 5.57
C GLY A 114 2.66 10.25 5.38
N LEU A 115 3.42 9.28 5.90
CA LEU A 115 3.08 7.86 5.81
C LEU A 115 1.88 7.51 6.68
N GLY A 116 1.88 7.92 7.95
CA GLY A 116 0.89 7.48 8.93
C GLY A 116 -0.44 8.25 8.88
N TRP A 117 -0.41 9.56 8.65
CA TRP A 117 -1.59 10.41 8.70
C TRP A 117 -2.21 10.70 7.33
N LEU A 118 -1.45 10.60 6.25
CA LEU A 118 -1.94 10.89 4.90
C LEU A 118 -2.06 9.61 4.06
N LEU A 119 -0.94 8.90 3.87
CA LEU A 119 -0.91 7.75 2.97
C LEU A 119 -1.69 6.54 3.53
N LEU A 120 -1.43 6.14 4.76
CA LEU A 120 -2.05 4.94 5.35
C LEU A 120 -3.59 4.99 5.38
N PRO A 121 -4.26 6.06 5.86
CA PRO A 121 -5.73 6.11 5.83
C PRO A 121 -6.28 6.05 4.39
N PHE A 122 -5.61 6.70 3.43
CA PHE A 122 -5.97 6.58 2.02
C PHE A 122 -5.88 5.14 1.53
N LEU A 123 -4.79 4.42 1.83
CA LEU A 123 -4.63 3.03 1.39
C LEU A 123 -5.67 2.09 2.02
N ILE A 124 -6.01 2.28 3.30
CA ILE A 124 -7.02 1.47 3.97
C ILE A 124 -8.41 1.75 3.37
N MET A 125 -8.75 3.03 3.13
CA MET A 125 -9.99 3.41 2.45
C MET A 125 -10.08 2.84 1.04
N MET A 126 -9.00 2.91 0.26
CA MET A 126 -8.98 2.33 -1.08
C MET A 126 -9.11 0.81 -1.07
N THR A 127 -8.47 0.12 -0.12
CA THR A 127 -8.63 -1.33 0.03
C THR A 127 -10.10 -1.71 0.23
N ASP A 128 -10.82 -0.97 1.09
CA ASP A 128 -12.24 -1.20 1.37
C ASP A 128 -13.12 -0.98 0.12
N VAL A 129 -12.94 0.14 -0.57
CA VAL A 129 -13.69 0.47 -1.80
C VAL A 129 -13.40 -0.54 -2.91
N LEU A 130 -12.12 -0.86 -3.12
CA LEU A 130 -11.68 -1.79 -4.15
C LEU A 130 -12.16 -3.21 -3.88
N PHE A 131 -12.32 -3.60 -2.61
CA PHE A 131 -12.87 -4.92 -2.27
C PHE A 131 -14.31 -5.08 -2.77
N HIS A 132 -15.18 -4.09 -2.51
CA HIS A 132 -16.57 -4.12 -2.99
C HIS A 132 -16.66 -4.02 -4.52
N TYR A 133 -15.79 -3.20 -5.11
CA TYR A 133 -15.67 -3.07 -6.55
C TYR A 133 -15.27 -4.40 -7.22
N ALA A 134 -14.25 -5.06 -6.69
CA ALA A 134 -13.81 -6.37 -7.13
C ALA A 134 -14.90 -7.43 -6.96
N TRP A 135 -15.53 -7.48 -5.79
CA TRP A 135 -16.58 -8.45 -5.50
C TRP A 135 -17.77 -8.34 -6.46
N SER A 136 -18.20 -7.11 -6.76
CA SER A 136 -19.28 -6.86 -7.70
C SER A 136 -18.92 -7.33 -9.11
N SER A 137 -17.67 -7.10 -9.54
CA SER A 137 -17.15 -7.56 -10.83
C SER A 137 -17.09 -9.09 -10.93
N VAL A 138 -16.64 -9.76 -9.87
CA VAL A 138 -16.58 -11.24 -9.80
C VAL A 138 -17.98 -11.85 -9.93
N LEU A 139 -18.96 -11.29 -9.21
CA LEU A 139 -20.35 -11.73 -9.30
C LEU A 139 -20.94 -11.55 -10.70
N ALA A 140 -20.58 -10.44 -11.38
CA ALA A 140 -21.00 -10.17 -12.75
C ALA A 140 -20.26 -11.01 -13.80
N ARG A 141 -19.18 -11.72 -13.42
CA ARG A 141 -18.23 -12.37 -14.35
C ARG A 141 -17.79 -11.42 -15.45
N GLU A 142 -17.43 -10.20 -15.05
CA GLU A 142 -17.14 -9.11 -15.97
C GLU A 142 -16.01 -9.46 -16.95
N GLY A 143 -16.22 -9.17 -18.23
CA GLY A 143 -15.25 -9.29 -19.31
C GLY A 143 -14.93 -7.93 -19.92
N SER A 144 -14.10 -7.92 -20.96
CA SER A 144 -13.86 -6.73 -21.76
C SER A 144 -15.13 -6.25 -22.47
N ASP A 145 -15.24 -4.93 -22.64
CA ASP A 145 -16.29 -4.30 -23.45
C ASP A 145 -16.07 -4.51 -24.96
N SER A 146 -14.86 -4.92 -25.35
CA SER A 146 -14.53 -5.18 -26.75
C SER A 146 -15.04 -6.55 -27.20
N PRO A 147 -15.63 -6.68 -28.40
CA PRO A 147 -16.14 -7.97 -28.91
C PRO A 147 -15.08 -9.08 -29.00
N ASN A 148 -13.81 -8.71 -29.21
CA ASN A 148 -12.64 -9.60 -29.23
C ASN A 148 -11.66 -9.28 -28.07
N GLY A 149 -12.21 -8.84 -26.94
CA GLY A 149 -11.44 -8.44 -25.77
C GLY A 149 -11.12 -9.60 -24.83
N LEU A 150 -10.30 -9.32 -23.82
CA LEU A 150 -9.89 -10.33 -22.85
C LEU A 150 -11.03 -10.60 -21.85
N HIS A 151 -11.43 -11.86 -21.73
CA HIS A 151 -12.43 -12.29 -20.75
C HIS A 151 -11.83 -12.35 -19.34
N GLY A 152 -12.67 -12.16 -18.32
CA GLY A 152 -12.24 -12.30 -16.93
C GLY A 152 -11.62 -11.04 -16.33
N LEU A 153 -12.11 -9.85 -16.69
CA LEU A 153 -11.68 -8.56 -16.15
C LEU A 153 -11.76 -8.51 -14.61
N TYR A 154 -12.68 -9.28 -14.04
CA TYR A 154 -12.79 -9.45 -12.60
C TYR A 154 -11.51 -9.99 -11.93
N ILE A 155 -10.64 -10.72 -12.65
CA ILE A 155 -9.36 -11.22 -12.13
C ILE A 155 -8.43 -10.04 -11.82
N LEU A 156 -8.32 -9.08 -12.75
CA LEU A 156 -7.55 -7.87 -12.53
C LEU A 156 -8.15 -7.08 -11.36
N LYS A 157 -9.47 -6.86 -11.35
CA LYS A 157 -10.12 -6.09 -10.27
C LYS A 157 -9.95 -6.77 -8.91
N ALA A 158 -10.04 -8.10 -8.84
CA ALA A 158 -9.81 -8.88 -7.62
C ALA A 158 -8.37 -8.82 -7.10
N SER A 159 -7.39 -8.55 -7.97
CA SER A 159 -6.01 -8.35 -7.53
C SER A 159 -5.79 -7.00 -6.82
N LEU A 160 -6.58 -5.97 -7.12
CA LEU A 160 -6.36 -4.60 -6.61
C LEU A 160 -6.36 -4.49 -5.08
N PRO A 161 -7.33 -5.07 -4.33
CA PRO A 161 -7.30 -5.03 -2.86
C PRO A 161 -6.05 -5.69 -2.28
N LEU A 162 -5.55 -6.75 -2.91
CA LEU A 162 -4.34 -7.46 -2.47
C LEU A 162 -3.09 -6.60 -2.68
N LEU A 163 -2.99 -5.92 -3.83
CA LEU A 163 -1.88 -5.03 -4.13
C LEU A 163 -1.88 -3.77 -3.23
N PHE A 164 -3.05 -3.23 -2.89
CA PHE A 164 -3.16 -2.18 -1.88
C PHE A 164 -2.81 -2.70 -0.47
N GLY A 165 -3.17 -3.94 -0.14
CA GLY A 165 -2.70 -4.61 1.08
C GLY A 165 -1.18 -4.71 1.15
N LEU A 166 -0.51 -5.00 0.02
CA LEU A 166 0.95 -4.97 -0.08
C LEU A 166 1.52 -3.56 0.16
N ALA A 167 0.88 -2.52 -0.37
CA ALA A 167 1.26 -1.13 -0.14
C ALA A 167 1.05 -0.70 1.34
N ILE A 168 0.01 -1.19 2.01
CA ILE A 168 -0.20 -1.00 3.45
C ILE A 168 0.95 -1.64 4.24
N LEU A 169 1.34 -2.88 3.90
CA LEU A 169 2.48 -3.57 4.52
C LEU A 169 3.78 -2.77 4.34
N ALA A 170 4.04 -2.28 3.13
CA ALA A 170 5.19 -1.41 2.83
C ALA A 170 5.16 -0.13 3.68
N THR A 171 4.02 0.55 3.72
CA THR A 171 3.84 1.81 4.46
C THR A 171 4.06 1.63 5.96
N VAL A 172 3.48 0.58 6.56
CA VAL A 172 3.66 0.28 7.99
C VAL A 172 5.10 -0.07 8.31
N SER A 173 5.77 -0.83 7.44
CA SER A 173 7.17 -1.20 7.60
C SER A 173 8.11 0.02 7.60
N ILE A 174 7.93 0.92 6.62
CA ILE A 174 8.70 2.16 6.52
C ILE A 174 8.36 3.13 7.65
N LEU A 175 7.09 3.21 8.06
CA LEU A 175 6.66 3.99 9.22
C LEU A 175 7.39 3.54 10.49
N MET A 176 7.50 2.22 10.73
CA MET A 176 8.25 1.70 11.88
C MET A 176 9.74 2.07 11.82
N ARG A 177 10.37 1.97 10.64
CA ARG A 177 11.79 2.34 10.46
C ARG A 177 12.06 3.81 10.78
N HIS A 178 11.16 4.72 10.40
CA HIS A 178 11.28 6.13 10.77
C HIS A 178 10.90 6.40 12.23
N LEU A 179 9.91 5.67 12.77
CA LEU A 179 9.46 5.85 14.15
C LEU A 179 10.55 5.49 15.16
N VAL A 180 11.36 4.46 14.90
CA VAL A 180 12.53 4.08 15.75
C VAL A 180 13.48 5.25 15.99
N GLN A 181 13.62 6.17 15.03
CA GLN A 181 14.51 7.33 15.15
C GLN A 181 13.96 8.42 16.10
N LEU A 182 12.67 8.34 16.44
CA LEU A 182 11.96 9.34 17.24
C LEU A 182 11.57 8.80 18.62
N ALA A 183 11.14 7.54 18.69
CA ALA A 183 10.62 6.90 19.88
C ALA A 183 10.74 5.36 19.77
N PRO A 184 10.79 4.62 20.89
CA PRO A 184 10.72 3.17 20.85
C PRO A 184 9.42 2.71 20.19
N VAL A 185 9.51 1.74 19.28
CA VAL A 185 8.35 1.15 18.60
C VAL A 185 7.60 0.27 19.58
N ARG A 186 6.50 0.79 20.10
CA ARG A 186 5.54 0.13 20.98
C ARG A 186 4.16 0.24 20.32
N LEU A 187 3.21 -0.59 20.73
CA LEU A 187 1.87 -0.58 20.13
C LEU A 187 1.23 0.81 20.16
N TRP A 188 1.29 1.51 21.31
CA TRP A 188 0.68 2.84 21.43
C TRP A 188 1.40 3.92 20.62
N THR A 189 2.74 3.88 20.50
CA THR A 189 3.47 4.87 19.66
C THR A 189 3.16 4.67 18.19
N LEU A 190 3.05 3.41 17.76
CA LEU A 190 2.62 3.07 16.40
C LEU A 190 1.18 3.52 16.13
N LEU A 191 0.24 3.24 17.03
CA LEU A 191 -1.16 3.66 16.91
C LEU A 191 -1.30 5.19 16.85
N VAL A 192 -0.51 5.93 17.61
CA VAL A 192 -0.48 7.40 17.53
C VAL A 192 0.12 7.86 16.18
N ALA A 193 1.19 7.22 15.72
CA ALA A 193 1.83 7.56 14.45
C ALA A 193 0.90 7.34 13.24
N MET A 194 -0.04 6.38 13.34
CA MET A 194 -1.00 6.06 12.27
C MET A 194 -2.46 6.35 12.65
N LEU A 195 -2.70 7.29 13.56
CA LEU A 195 -4.00 7.47 14.25
C LEU A 195 -5.22 7.52 13.30
N PRO A 196 -5.24 8.31 12.22
CA PRO A 196 -6.40 8.35 11.32
C PRO A 196 -6.66 6.99 10.65
N GLY A 197 -5.58 6.33 10.19
CA GLY A 197 -5.67 5.01 9.59
C GLY A 197 -6.08 3.93 10.58
N ALA A 198 -5.59 3.98 11.82
CA ALA A 198 -5.95 3.04 12.88
C ALA A 198 -7.43 3.14 13.26
N ILE A 199 -7.95 4.38 13.44
CA ILE A 199 -9.37 4.61 13.75
C ILE A 199 -10.24 4.10 12.61
N PHE A 200 -9.90 4.43 11.37
CA PHE A 200 -10.66 4.00 10.21
C PHE A 200 -10.63 2.46 10.04
N ALA A 201 -9.48 1.81 10.23
CA ALA A 201 -9.38 0.35 10.19
C ALA A 201 -10.21 -0.32 11.30
N ALA A 202 -10.17 0.21 12.52
CA ALA A 202 -10.96 -0.28 13.64
C ALA A 202 -12.46 -0.12 13.36
N GLU A 203 -12.87 1.06 12.86
CA GLU A 203 -14.23 1.33 12.44
C GLU A 203 -14.71 0.34 11.38
N ARG A 204 -13.95 0.13 10.28
CA ARG A 204 -14.32 -0.83 9.22
C ARG A 204 -14.42 -2.25 9.76
N THR A 205 -13.52 -2.65 10.66
CA THR A 205 -13.55 -3.96 11.31
C THR A 205 -14.83 -4.16 12.12
N ILE A 206 -15.15 -3.19 12.98
CA ILE A 206 -16.37 -3.21 13.80
C ILE A 206 -17.61 -3.21 12.91
N TYR A 207 -17.62 -2.37 11.87
CA TYR A 207 -18.70 -2.31 10.90
C TYR A 207 -18.97 -3.69 10.28
N TYR A 208 -17.94 -4.39 9.81
CA TYR A 208 -18.12 -5.72 9.19
C TYR A 208 -18.50 -6.81 10.20
N VAL A 209 -17.96 -6.78 11.42
CA VAL A 209 -18.35 -7.70 12.49
C VAL A 209 -19.84 -7.53 12.82
N LEU A 210 -20.30 -6.29 12.98
CA LEU A 210 -21.73 -6.00 13.22
C LEU A 210 -22.59 -6.37 12.01
N TRP A 211 -22.12 -6.06 10.80
CA TRP A 211 -22.84 -6.39 9.57
C TRP A 211 -23.08 -7.88 9.43
N TRP A 212 -22.04 -8.71 9.62
CA TRP A 212 -22.17 -10.15 9.60
C TRP A 212 -22.97 -10.68 10.79
N GLY A 213 -22.81 -10.10 11.98
CA GLY A 213 -23.61 -10.44 13.15
C GLY A 213 -25.11 -10.27 12.91
N VAL A 214 -25.53 -9.13 12.34
CA VAL A 214 -26.93 -8.87 11.98
C VAL A 214 -27.38 -9.79 10.84
N ARG A 215 -26.54 -10.01 9.83
CA ARG A 215 -26.86 -10.87 8.69
C ARG A 215 -27.11 -12.33 9.09
N LEU A 216 -26.32 -12.85 10.03
CA LEU A 216 -26.42 -14.24 10.49
C LEU A 216 -27.57 -14.44 11.50
N THR A 217 -27.86 -13.43 12.32
CA THR A 217 -28.97 -13.49 13.30
C THR A 217 -30.34 -13.24 12.67
N ASN A 218 -30.41 -12.41 11.63
CA ASN A 218 -31.67 -12.01 11.00
C ASN A 218 -31.71 -12.38 9.51
N ALA A 219 -31.95 -13.65 9.22
CA ALA A 219 -31.97 -14.18 7.85
C ALA A 219 -32.99 -13.49 6.92
N GLY A 220 -34.08 -12.94 7.46
CA GLY A 220 -35.13 -12.26 6.69
C GLY A 220 -34.83 -10.82 6.28
N ILE A 221 -33.78 -10.18 6.83
CA ILE A 221 -33.48 -8.78 6.53
C ILE A 221 -32.78 -8.66 5.17
N LYS A 222 -33.31 -7.78 4.31
CA LYS A 222 -32.69 -7.44 3.03
C LYS A 222 -31.31 -6.79 3.27
N PRO A 223 -30.23 -7.20 2.58
CA PRO A 223 -28.88 -6.66 2.81
C PRO A 223 -28.77 -5.13 2.79
N LYS A 224 -29.54 -4.47 1.91
CA LYS A 224 -29.58 -3.00 1.79
C LYS A 224 -30.15 -2.27 3.02
N ARG A 225 -30.82 -2.97 3.93
CA ARG A 225 -31.36 -2.42 5.18
C ARG A 225 -30.45 -2.62 6.37
N ILE A 226 -29.52 -3.58 6.34
CA ILE A 226 -28.64 -3.89 7.47
C ILE A 226 -27.88 -2.65 7.91
N SER A 227 -27.25 -1.95 6.98
CA SER A 227 -26.47 -0.74 7.26
C SER A 227 -27.32 0.48 7.69
N LYS A 228 -28.65 0.37 7.70
CA LYS A 228 -29.57 1.41 8.17
C LYS A 228 -30.06 1.17 9.60
N GLU A 229 -29.65 0.07 10.22
CA GLU A 229 -29.97 -0.18 11.62
C GLU A 229 -29.25 0.84 12.53
N PRO A 230 -29.88 1.33 13.61
CA PRO A 230 -29.33 2.40 14.46
C PRO A 230 -27.93 2.08 15.04
N ILE A 231 -27.60 0.80 15.22
CA ILE A 231 -26.29 0.37 15.73
C ILE A 231 -25.12 0.80 14.84
N PHE A 232 -25.35 0.99 13.53
CA PHE A 232 -24.29 1.38 12.58
C PHE A 232 -23.92 2.86 12.68
N GLU A 233 -24.76 3.72 13.27
CA GLU A 233 -24.42 5.14 13.49
C GLU A 233 -23.26 5.31 14.50
N TRP A 234 -23.05 4.31 15.35
CA TRP A 234 -22.04 4.32 16.41
C TRP A 234 -20.70 3.73 16.00
N THR A 235 -20.57 3.14 14.81
CA THR A 235 -19.35 2.39 14.43
C THR A 235 -18.09 3.25 14.46
N THR A 236 -18.20 4.51 14.04
CA THR A 236 -17.07 5.46 14.04
C THR A 236 -16.60 5.75 15.46
N TRP A 237 -17.53 6.02 16.38
CA TRP A 237 -17.23 6.26 17.79
C TRP A 237 -16.69 5.02 18.50
N MET A 238 -17.24 3.83 18.19
CA MET A 238 -16.75 2.57 18.71
C MET A 238 -15.31 2.30 18.26
N GLY A 239 -15.01 2.51 16.98
CA GLY A 239 -13.65 2.37 16.44
C GLY A 239 -12.65 3.32 17.11
N ALA A 240 -13.03 4.59 17.24
CA ALA A 240 -12.23 5.57 17.95
C ALA A 240 -12.01 5.18 19.42
N ALA A 241 -13.06 4.77 20.13
CA ALA A 241 -12.98 4.36 21.53
C ALA A 241 -12.03 3.17 21.73
N VAL A 242 -12.09 2.16 20.86
CA VAL A 242 -11.17 1.01 20.89
C VAL A 242 -9.72 1.45 20.72
N VAL A 243 -9.43 2.26 19.68
CA VAL A 243 -8.06 2.70 19.39
C VAL A 243 -7.51 3.58 20.53
N LEU A 244 -8.29 4.53 21.02
CA LEU A 244 -7.90 5.41 22.14
C LEU A 244 -7.68 4.61 23.43
N THR A 245 -8.50 3.59 23.69
CA THR A 245 -8.31 2.70 24.84
C THR A 245 -7.01 1.90 24.72
N LEU A 246 -6.71 1.35 23.54
CA LEU A 246 -5.45 0.64 23.29
C LEU A 246 -4.23 1.54 23.45
N ILE A 247 -4.31 2.79 23.00
CA ILE A 247 -3.27 3.81 23.21
C ILE A 247 -3.08 4.07 24.71
N LEU A 248 -4.18 4.32 25.45
CA LEU A 248 -4.12 4.61 26.88
C LEU A 248 -3.54 3.44 27.68
N LEU A 249 -4.03 2.22 27.46
CA LEU A 249 -3.53 1.02 28.14
C LEU A 249 -2.06 0.77 27.79
N GLY A 250 -1.69 0.88 26.51
CA GLY A 250 -0.32 0.73 26.07
C GLY A 250 0.63 1.76 26.71
N TRP A 251 0.17 3.00 26.84
CA TRP A 251 0.93 4.06 27.51
C TRP A 251 1.06 3.81 29.02
N LEU A 252 -0.01 3.41 29.70
CA LEU A 252 0.00 3.08 31.13
C LEU A 252 0.96 1.93 31.44
N MET A 253 0.94 0.86 30.64
CA MET A 253 1.87 -0.28 30.78
C MET A 253 3.33 0.13 30.56
N ALA A 254 3.58 0.97 29.56
CA ALA A 254 4.91 1.51 29.29
C ALA A 254 5.44 2.37 30.44
N ARG A 255 4.56 3.14 31.10
CA ARG A 255 4.91 4.01 32.22
C ARG A 255 5.18 3.24 33.50
N ARG A 256 4.43 2.15 33.75
CA ARG A 256 4.68 1.24 34.89
C ARG A 256 6.04 0.57 34.80
N LYS A 257 6.41 0.02 33.64
CA LYS A 257 7.73 -0.61 33.45
C LYS A 257 8.89 0.35 33.68
N GLY A 258 8.77 1.61 33.24
CA GLY A 258 9.79 2.63 33.50
C GLY A 258 9.81 3.19 34.92
N ALA A 259 8.90 2.77 35.81
CA ALA A 259 8.91 3.09 37.23
C ALA A 259 9.42 1.93 38.11
N GLU A 260 9.58 0.73 37.52
CA GLU A 260 10.13 -0.47 38.16
C GLU A 260 11.63 -0.66 37.87
N GLU A 261 12.18 0.08 36.88
CA GLU A 261 13.60 0.20 36.52
C GLU A 261 14.25 1.41 37.20
#